data_AF-A0A6N7HEZ2-F1
#
_entry.id   AF-A0A6N7HEZ2-F1
#
_cell.length_a   1.000
_cell.length_b   1.000
_cell.length_c   1.000
_cell.angle_alpha   90.00
_cell.angle_beta   90.00
_cell.angle_gamma   90.00
#
_symmetry.space_group_name_H-M   'P 1'
#
loop_
_entity.id
_entity.type
_entity.pdbx_description
1 polymer ?
#
loop_
_entity_poly.entity_id
_entity_poly.type
_entity_poly.pdbx_seq_one_letter_code
_entity_poly.pdbx_strand_id
1 'polypeptide(L)'
;MPKLNRELIRGWLEDHNWTVARLTAECNLMSDDTFSEGTVRNAVNGIDPMRPGRIKVICRVLAKYGDSVLHERLTDAKKNAE
;
A
#
# COMPACT_ATOMS: atom_id res chain seq x y z
N MET A 1 -8.04 -0.03 12.93
CA MET A 1 -7.11 -0.53 11.90
C MET A 1 -6.50 0.67 11.18
N PRO A 2 -5.19 0.67 10.89
CA PRO A 2 -4.53 1.80 10.22
C PRO A 2 -5.01 1.97 8.78
N LYS A 3 -4.91 3.21 8.29
CA LYS A 3 -5.11 3.55 6.87
C LYS A 3 -3.74 3.73 6.21
N LEU A 4 -3.67 3.49 4.90
CA LEU A 4 -2.48 3.84 4.15
C LEU A 4 -2.38 5.36 4.01
N ASN A 5 -1.16 5.87 4.03
CA ASN A 5 -0.84 7.22 3.58
C ASN A 5 -1.05 7.29 2.07
N ARG A 6 -2.20 7.84 1.67
CA ARG A 6 -2.65 7.94 0.28
C ARG A 6 -1.61 8.64 -0.60
N GLU A 7 -1.05 9.75 -0.14
CA GLU A 7 -0.14 10.55 -0.96
C GLU A 7 1.14 9.77 -1.24
N LEU A 8 1.68 9.12 -0.23
CA LEU A 8 2.89 8.32 -0.34
C LEU A 8 2.71 7.12 -1.28
N ILE A 9 1.64 6.34 -1.10
CA ILE A 9 1.41 5.14 -1.91
C ILE A 9 1.06 5.49 -3.35
N ARG A 10 0.32 6.58 -3.59
CA ARG A 10 -0.01 7.02 -4.94
C ARG A 10 1.21 7.58 -5.65
N GLY A 11 2.00 8.42 -4.98
CA GLY A 11 3.27 8.93 -5.52
C GLY A 11 4.18 7.79 -5.95
N TRP A 12 4.37 6.79 -5.07
CA TRP A 12 5.20 5.62 -5.42
C TRP A 12 4.67 4.86 -6.65
N LEU A 13 3.34 4.66 -6.75
CA LEU A 13 2.73 4.00 -7.90
C LEU A 13 2.95 4.81 -9.19
N GLU A 14 2.83 6.13 -9.13
CA GLU A 14 3.06 7.03 -10.26
C GLU A 14 4.54 7.02 -10.69
N ASP A 15 5.48 7.14 -9.74
CA ASP A 15 6.93 7.11 -9.99
C ASP A 15 7.39 5.81 -10.66
N HIS A 16 6.75 4.69 -10.33
CA HIS A 16 7.10 3.37 -10.89
C HIS A 16 6.27 3.00 -12.13
N ASN A 17 5.30 3.83 -12.54
CA ASN A 17 4.31 3.52 -13.58
C ASN A 17 3.52 2.23 -13.27
N TRP A 18 3.06 2.09 -12.02
CA TRP A 18 2.31 0.95 -11.52
C TRP A 18 0.83 1.24 -11.40
N THR A 19 0.02 0.26 -11.75
CA THR A 19 -1.43 0.29 -11.51
C THR A 19 -1.78 -0.41 -10.20
N VAL A 20 -2.96 -0.08 -9.66
CA VAL A 20 -3.52 -0.79 -8.48
C VAL A 20 -3.71 -2.28 -8.77
N ALA A 21 -4.10 -2.64 -9.99
CA ALA A 21 -4.24 -4.03 -10.41
C ALA A 21 -2.90 -4.77 -10.34
N ARG A 22 -1.81 -4.16 -10.81
CA ARG A 22 -0.46 -4.73 -10.70
C ARG A 22 -0.02 -4.87 -9.24
N LEU A 23 -0.20 -3.84 -8.42
CA LEU A 23 0.11 -3.91 -6.99
C LEU A 23 -0.65 -5.06 -6.31
N THR A 24 -1.93 -5.23 -6.67
CA THR A 24 -2.79 -6.31 -6.14
C THR A 24 -2.25 -7.68 -6.54
N ALA A 25 -1.87 -7.87 -7.80
CA ALA A 25 -1.28 -9.10 -8.29
C ALA A 25 0.02 -9.44 -7.53
N GLU A 26 0.91 -8.46 -7.36
CA GLU A 26 2.16 -8.66 -6.61
C GLU A 26 1.92 -8.97 -5.12
N CYS A 27 0.92 -8.34 -4.49
CA CYS A 27 0.55 -8.67 -3.11
C CYS A 27 0.06 -10.12 -2.99
N ASN A 28 -0.73 -10.59 -3.95
CA ASN A 28 -1.20 -11.99 -4.01
C ASN A 28 -0.08 -12.99 -4.28
N LEU A 29 1.00 -12.59 -4.94
CA LEU A 29 2.19 -13.45 -5.12
C LEU A 29 3.05 -13.57 -3.85
N MET A 30 2.97 -12.58 -2.95
CA MET A 30 3.81 -12.50 -1.74
C MET A 30 3.09 -12.88 -0.44
N SER A 31 1.83 -13.31 -0.52
CA SER A 31 1.00 -13.63 0.64
C SER A 31 0.07 -14.81 0.34
N ASP A 32 -0.15 -15.68 1.32
CA ASP A 32 -1.19 -16.72 1.30
C ASP A 32 -2.62 -16.14 1.47
N ASP A 33 -2.76 -14.82 1.56
CA ASP A 33 -4.03 -14.13 1.77
C ASP A 33 -4.40 -13.40 0.47
N THR A 34 -5.66 -13.55 0.05
CA THR A 34 -6.15 -12.96 -1.19
C THR A 34 -6.53 -11.49 -0.99
N PHE A 35 -5.88 -10.62 -1.76
CA PHE A 35 -6.19 -9.23 -1.95
C PHE A 35 -7.14 -9.07 -3.15
N SER A 36 -8.30 -8.47 -2.90
CA SER A 36 -9.19 -8.00 -3.96
C SER A 36 -8.76 -6.62 -4.44
N GLU A 37 -8.79 -6.37 -5.76
CA GLU A 37 -8.37 -5.09 -6.33
C GLU A 37 -9.19 -3.92 -5.77
N GLY A 38 -10.50 -4.10 -5.55
CA GLY A 38 -11.35 -3.07 -4.94
C GLY A 38 -10.88 -2.67 -3.54
N THR A 39 -10.48 -3.64 -2.70
CA THR A 39 -9.94 -3.37 -1.36
C THR A 39 -8.60 -2.63 -1.44
N VAL A 40 -7.71 -3.04 -2.34
CA VAL A 40 -6.42 -2.34 -2.52
C VAL A 40 -6.65 -0.93 -3.05
N ARG A 41 -7.57 -0.74 -3.99
CA ARG A 41 -7.95 0.58 -4.52
C ARG A 41 -8.48 1.51 -3.44
N ASN A 42 -9.36 1.01 -2.58
CA ASN A 42 -9.90 1.80 -1.48
C ASN A 42 -8.81 2.14 -0.45
N ALA A 43 -7.92 1.19 -0.15
CA ALA A 43 -6.80 1.42 0.75
C ALA A 43 -5.81 2.45 0.19
N VAL A 44 -5.43 2.34 -1.10
CA VAL A 44 -4.56 3.29 -1.81
C VAL A 44 -5.16 4.70 -1.81
N ASN A 45 -6.48 4.82 -1.88
CA ASN A 45 -7.20 6.09 -1.78
C ASN A 45 -7.47 6.56 -0.34
N GLY A 46 -7.02 5.84 0.69
CA GLY A 46 -7.23 6.19 2.10
C GLY A 46 -8.69 6.05 2.59
N ILE A 47 -9.54 5.36 1.82
CA ILE A 47 -10.96 5.15 2.13
C ILE A 47 -11.09 4.09 3.21
N ASP A 48 -10.67 2.87 2.89
CA ASP A 48 -10.79 1.71 3.76
C ASP A 48 -9.53 1.49 4.61
N PRO A 49 -9.69 1.19 5.90
CA PRO A 49 -8.58 0.73 6.71
C PRO A 49 -8.18 -0.70 6.32
N MET A 50 -6.91 -1.04 6.51
CA MET A 50 -6.38 -2.35 6.14
C MET A 50 -5.76 -3.06 7.36
N ARG A 51 -5.81 -4.39 7.36
CA ARG A 51 -5.17 -5.19 8.42
C ARG A 51 -3.65 -4.97 8.40
N PRO A 52 -2.97 -4.84 9.56
CA PRO A 52 -1.53 -4.63 9.60
C PRO A 52 -0.72 -5.69 8.83
N GLY A 53 -1.14 -6.95 8.85
CA GLY A 53 -0.50 -8.01 8.07
C GLY A 53 -0.51 -7.74 6.56
N ARG A 54 -1.64 -7.25 6.04
CA ARG A 54 -1.78 -6.90 4.61
C ARG A 54 -0.97 -5.66 4.24
N ILE A 55 -0.86 -4.69 5.15
CA ILE A 55 0.01 -3.52 4.96
C ILE A 55 1.48 -3.92 4.92
N LYS A 56 1.91 -4.87 5.77
CA LYS A 56 3.27 -5.43 5.71
C LYS A 56 3.57 -6.10 4.37
N VAL A 57 2.59 -6.78 3.76
CA VAL A 57 2.74 -7.33 2.41
C VAL A 57 2.94 -6.22 1.38
N ILE A 58 2.14 -5.16 1.42
CA ILE A 58 2.33 -3.99 0.55
C ILE A 58 3.75 -3.44 0.74
N CYS A 59 4.21 -3.22 1.98
CA CYS A 59 5.56 -2.73 2.24
C CYS A 59 6.65 -3.64 1.65
N ARG A 60 6.47 -4.97 1.71
CA ARG A 60 7.40 -5.94 1.10
C ARG A 60 7.40 -5.83 -0.42
N VAL A 61 6.24 -5.64 -1.05
CA VAL A 61 6.15 -5.40 -2.50
C VAL A 61 6.88 -4.12 -2.87
N LEU A 62 6.62 -3.01 -2.18
CA LEU A 62 7.29 -1.73 -2.45
C LEU A 62 8.81 -1.87 -2.30
N ALA A 63 9.28 -2.49 -1.22
CA ALA A 63 10.70 -2.74 -0.96
C ALA A 63 11.37 -3.67 -2.00
N LYS A 64 10.60 -4.57 -2.64
CA LYS A 64 11.11 -5.45 -3.69
C LYS A 64 11.39 -4.72 -5.01
N TYR A 65 10.64 -3.67 -5.32
CA TYR A 65 10.65 -3.01 -6.63
C TYR A 65 11.11 -1.55 -6.60
N GLY A 66 11.56 -1.04 -5.45
CA GLY A 66 12.03 0.33 -5.31
C GLY A 66 12.44 0.64 -3.88
N ASP A 67 12.10 1.85 -3.42
CA ASP A 67 12.39 2.31 -2.07
C ASP A 67 11.70 1.46 -1.01
N SER A 68 12.48 1.06 0.00
CA SER A 68 11.96 0.42 1.21
C SER A 68 11.11 1.39 2.01
N VAL A 69 9.84 1.52 1.61
CA VAL A 69 8.85 2.28 2.36
C VAL A 69 8.60 1.55 3.68
N LEU A 70 9.09 2.15 4.77
CA LEU A 70 8.86 1.66 6.11
C LEU A 70 7.35 1.67 6.42
N HIS A 71 6.88 0.60 7.06
CA HIS A 71 5.48 0.45 7.47
C HIS A 71 4.94 1.65 8.24
N GLU A 72 5.77 2.26 9.08
CA GLU A 72 5.41 3.46 9.85
C GLU A 72 5.12 4.64 8.93
N ARG A 73 5.95 4.92 7.91
CA ARG A 73 5.69 6.00 6.94
C ARG A 73 4.45 5.74 6.09
N LEU A 74 4.18 4.47 5.77
CA LEU A 74 3.02 4.07 4.99
C LEU A 74 1.72 4.12 5.79
N THR A 75 1.77 4.09 7.12
CA THR A 75 0.59 4.12 8.00
C THR A 75 0.42 5.43 8.75
N ASP A 76 1.46 6.26 8.79
CA ASP A 76 1.41 7.61 9.33
C ASP A 76 0.82 8.57 8.28
N ALA A 77 -0.51 8.59 8.23
CA ALA A 77 -1.26 9.61 7.50
C ALA A 77 -1.51 10.87 8.38
N LYS A 78 -0.87 10.98 9.56
CA LYS A 78 -1.30 11.87 10.64
C LYS A 78 -0.28 12.95 11.07
N LYS A 79 0.78 13.21 10.29
CA LYS A 79 1.75 14.28 10.60
C LYS A 79 1.89 15.43 9.59
N ASN A 80 1.18 15.43 8.47
CA ASN A 80 1.27 16.53 7.46
C ASN A 80 0.00 17.40 7.38
N ALA A 81 -0.85 17.37 8.40
CA ALA A 81 -1.95 18.32 8.55
C ALA A 81 -1.75 19.12 9.84
N GLU A 82 -0.66 19.88 9.89
CA GLU A 82 -0.51 21.06 10.76
C GLU A 82 -0.45 22.30 9.87
#